data_AF-A0A7M3W2T2-F1
#
_entry.id   AF-A0A7M3W2T2-F1
#
_cell.length_a   1.000
_cell.length_b   1.000
_cell.length_c   1.000
_cell.angle_alpha   90.00
_cell.angle_beta   90.00
_cell.angle_gamma   90.00
#
_symmetry.space_group_name_H-M   'P 1'
#
loop_
_entity.id
_entity.type
_entity.pdbx_description
1 polymer ?
#
loop_
_entity_poly.entity_id
_entity_poly.type
_entity_poly.pdbx_seq_one_letter_code
_entity_poly.pdbx_strand_id
1 'polypeptide(L)' 'QCREFLLQVQALAKERGEKCPTKVTNQVFRFAKRAGASYI' A
#
# COMPACT_ATOMS: atom_id res chain seq x y z
N GLN A 1 3.98 1.92 10.18
CA GLN A 1 3.40 2.90 9.25
C GLN A 1 3.62 2.55 7.78
N CYS A 2 4.71 2.95 7.09
CA CYS A 2 4.85 2.62 5.64
C CYS A 2 4.88 1.11 5.34
N ARG A 3 5.47 0.31 6.25
CA ARG A 3 5.50 -1.16 6.15
C ARG A 3 4.11 -1.78 6.27
N GLU A 4 3.21 -1.22 7.10
CA GLU A 4 1.84 -1.73 7.25
C GLU A 4 1.01 -1.40 6.01
N PHE A 5 1.13 -0.20 5.47
CA PHE A 5 0.49 0.15 4.20
C PHE A 5 0.99 -0.71 3.04
N LEU A 6 2.29 -1.05 3.03
CA LEU A 6 2.82 -1.99 2.05
C LEU A 6 2.15 -3.37 2.19
N LEU A 7 2.00 -3.90 3.40
CA LEU A 7 1.34 -5.20 3.63
C LEU A 7 -0.14 -5.17 3.22
N GLN A 8 -0.86 -4.08 3.51
CA GLN A 8 -2.26 -3.92 3.08
C GLN A 8 -2.39 -3.87 1.55
N VAL A 9 -1.53 -3.10 0.88
CA VAL A 9 -1.53 -3.03 -0.59
C VAL A 9 -1.12 -4.36 -1.21
N GLN A 10 -0.20 -5.11 -0.58
CA GLN A 10 0.16 -6.46 -1.01
C GLN A 10 -1.00 -7.44 -0.87
N ALA A 11 -1.76 -7.39 0.23
CA ALA A 11 -2.94 -8.24 0.42
C ALA A 11 -4.00 -7.93 -0.64
N LEU A 12 -4.28 -6.65 -0.89
CA LEU A 12 -5.24 -6.20 -1.91
C LEU A 12 -4.81 -6.62 -3.33
N ALA A 13 -3.52 -6.50 -3.64
CA ALA A 13 -2.99 -6.90 -4.94
C ALA A 13 -3.12 -8.42 -5.16
N LYS A 14 -2.87 -9.23 -4.11
CA LYS A 14 -3.06 -10.69 -4.16
C LYS A 14 -4.52 -11.08 -4.38
N GLU A 15 -5.45 -10.43 -3.69
CA GLU A 15 -6.89 -10.69 -3.84
C GLU A 15 -7.38 -10.35 -5.26
N ARG A 16 -6.86 -9.28 -5.85
CA ARG A 16 -7.21 -8.83 -7.20
C ARG A 16 -6.47 -9.56 -8.33
N GLY A 17 -5.48 -10.40 -8.01
CA GLY A 17 -4.59 -11.01 -9.00
C GLY A 17 -3.66 -9.99 -9.70
N GLU A 18 -3.47 -8.81 -9.10
CA GLU A 18 -2.56 -7.77 -9.61
C GLU A 18 -1.12 -8.03 -9.16
N LYS A 19 -0.16 -7.40 -9.84
CA LYS A 19 1.26 -7.50 -9.49
C LYS A 19 1.49 -6.98 -8.06
N CYS A 20 1.85 -7.89 -7.16
CA CYS A 20 2.12 -7.59 -5.76
C CYS A 20 3.41 -6.75 -5.63
N PRO A 21 3.36 -5.54 -5.02
CA PRO A 21 4.55 -4.70 -4.84
C PRO A 21 5.48 -5.27 -3.77
N THR A 22 6.79 -5.30 -4.00
CA THR A 22 7.79 -5.81 -3.04
C THR A 22 8.54 -4.70 -2.28
N LYS A 23 8.38 -3.44 -2.71
CA LYS A 23 8.94 -2.25 -2.07
C LYS A 23 7.82 -1.24 -1.87
N VAL A 24 8.04 -0.26 -0.99
CA VAL A 24 7.14 0.89 -0.87
C VAL A 24 7.18 1.66 -2.19
N THR A 25 6.03 1.78 -2.85
CA THR A 25 5.87 2.53 -4.11
C THR A 25 4.95 3.73 -3.89
N ASN A 26 4.86 4.62 -4.88
CA ASN A 26 3.92 5.76 -4.85
C ASN A 26 2.45 5.32 -4.71
N GLN A 27 2.12 4.06 -5.03
CA GLN A 27 0.78 3.52 -4.79
C GLN A 27 0.53 3.32 -3.28
N VAL A 28 1.55 2.90 -2.53
CA VAL A 28 1.49 2.75 -1.07
C VAL A 28 1.29 4.11 -0.40
N PHE A 29 2.02 5.15 -0.81
CA PHE A 29 1.81 6.51 -0.30
C PHE A 29 0.44 7.08 -0.65
N ARG A 30 -0.05 6.87 -1.89
CA ARG A 30 -1.41 7.27 -2.27
C ARG A 30 -2.47 6.56 -1.44
N PHE A 31 -2.28 5.27 -1.16
CA PHE A 31 -3.16 4.50 -0.31
C PHE A 31 -3.14 5.02 1.14
N ALA A 32 -1.96 5.29 1.69
CA ALA A 32 -1.79 5.86 3.03
C ALA A 32 -2.48 7.23 3.18
N LYS A 33 -2.31 8.13 2.19
CA LYS A 33 -3.02 9.43 2.17
C LYS A 33 -4.54 9.25 2.14
N ARG A 34 -5.05 8.33 1.32
CA ARG A 34 -6.50 8.04 1.26
C ARG A 34 -7.02 7.43 2.57
N ALA A 35 -6.18 6.66 3.27
CA ALA A 35 -6.50 6.07 4.57
C ALA A 35 -6.40 7.07 5.74
N GLY A 36 -6.14 8.37 5.47
CA GLY A 36 -6.07 9.41 6.49
C GLY A 36 -4.71 9.55 7.18
N ALA A 37 -3.68 8.84 6.70
CA ALA A 37 -2.32 8.97 7.22
C ALA A 37 -1.57 10.08 6.46
N SER A 38 -1.92 11.32 6.75
CA SER A 38 -1.40 12.52 6.06
C SER A 38 0.08 12.82 6.33
N TYR A 39 0.64 12.27 7.41
CA TYR A 39 2.04 12.47 7.84
C TYR A 39 3.00 11.35 7.38
N ILE A 40 2.58 10.57 6.39
CA ILE A 40 3.35 9.48 5.75
C ILE A 40 3.65 9.85 4.30
#